data_AF-B0WUA5-F1
#
_entry.id   AF-B0WUA5-F1
#
_cell.length_a   1.000
_cell.length_b   1.000
_cell.length_c   1.000
_cell.angle_alpha   90.00
_cell.angle_beta   90.00
_cell.angle_gamma   90.00
#
_symmetry.space_group_name_H-M   'P 1'
#
loop_
_entity.id
_entity.type
_entity.pdbx_description
1 polymer ?
#
loop_
_entity_poly.entity_id
_entity_poly.type
_entity_poly.pdbx_seq_one_letter_code
_entity_poly.pdbx_strand_id
1 'polypeptide(L)'
;MWDDCTILLFASSEELYSVESSSSEEELENEAVLEEDPHFDLLIFTQRWPITACYEWREKSASNVCGLPSPRNIWTIHGIWPTKLNTIGPSFCNKTAIFNVTELAPIEPQLEQFWTNVEKNKPYDSLWRHEWLKHGTCAAAVLTQLNSENKYFGQGLSWLQQHSMADVLNEGSVTPGANYTLANIHEVLTSRFQKNVAIECFYDRETKQQFINEIRVCFNKDLELADCDGILFEEVALNSPTLGKIISNCNVNKPIFYPATVPPSRFDKTHLSPFDLHRKFLDEYKSRKAKESRTMKLLVNIYKLIQLLKWTTI
;
A
#
# COMPACT_ATOMS: atom_id res chain seq x y z
N MET A 1 3.66 24.05 76.33
CA MET A 1 2.75 23.01 76.84
C MET A 1 2.87 21.87 75.84
N TRP A 2 3.89 21.02 76.02
CA TRP A 2 3.84 19.74 76.77
C TRP A 2 2.81 18.79 76.15
N ASP A 3 3.06 17.52 75.83
CA ASP A 3 4.26 16.67 75.78
C ASP A 3 3.82 15.35 75.11
N ASP A 4 4.81 14.56 74.70
CA ASP A 4 4.77 13.14 74.38
C ASP A 4 3.90 12.26 75.29
N CYS A 5 3.49 11.10 74.77
CA CYS A 5 3.35 9.93 75.64
C CYS A 5 3.87 8.65 74.96
N THR A 6 4.73 7.98 75.71
CA THR A 6 5.66 6.92 75.35
C THR A 6 5.19 5.60 75.99
N ILE A 7 5.28 4.50 75.23
CA ILE A 7 5.61 3.10 75.59
C ILE A 7 4.98 2.48 76.87
N LEU A 8 4.39 1.29 76.70
CA LEU A 8 4.61 0.16 77.61
C LEU A 8 4.87 -1.14 76.84
N LEU A 9 6.03 -1.73 77.13
CA LEU A 9 6.53 -3.05 76.76
C LEU A 9 5.89 -4.15 77.62
N PHE A 10 5.75 -5.37 77.09
CA PHE A 10 6.11 -6.60 77.82
C PHE A 10 6.57 -7.70 76.85
N ALA A 11 7.74 -8.28 77.17
CA ALA A 11 8.37 -9.50 76.64
C ALA A 11 7.53 -10.76 76.97
N SER A 12 7.77 -12.01 76.58
CA SER A 12 8.83 -12.85 75.97
C SER A 12 8.07 -14.11 75.46
N SER A 13 8.51 -14.96 74.53
CA SER A 13 9.66 -15.87 74.60
C SER A 13 9.71 -16.70 73.30
N GLU A 14 10.91 -17.04 72.86
CA GLU A 14 11.21 -17.94 71.74
C GLU A 14 10.75 -19.38 72.04
N GLU A 15 10.28 -20.10 71.01
CA GLU A 15 10.66 -21.51 70.85
C GLU A 15 10.77 -21.86 69.37
N LEU A 16 11.93 -22.45 69.07
CA LEU A 16 12.49 -22.80 67.79
C LEU A 16 11.86 -24.11 67.28
N TYR A 17 11.26 -24.11 66.09
CA TYR A 17 11.01 -25.35 65.36
C TYR A 17 11.40 -25.17 63.89
N SER A 18 12.53 -25.77 63.54
CA SER A 18 13.08 -25.88 62.19
C SER A 18 12.41 -27.03 61.44
N VAL A 19 11.74 -26.74 60.33
CA VAL A 19 11.47 -27.71 59.24
C VAL A 19 11.66 -26.99 57.91
N GLU A 20 12.54 -27.53 57.08
CA GLU A 20 12.89 -27.04 55.74
C GLU A 20 11.82 -27.35 54.67
N SER A 21 11.95 -26.60 53.56
CA SER A 21 11.29 -26.72 52.23
C SER A 21 9.86 -26.18 52.16
N SER A 22 9.44 -25.41 51.16
CA SER A 22 9.92 -25.30 49.78
C SER A 22 9.68 -23.90 49.22
N SER A 23 10.55 -23.53 48.29
CA SER A 23 10.59 -22.31 47.49
C SER A 23 9.36 -22.14 46.59
N SER A 24 8.80 -20.93 46.54
CA SER A 24 8.63 -20.10 45.34
C SER A 24 7.60 -19.00 45.61
N GLU A 25 8.07 -17.80 45.94
CA GLU A 25 7.30 -16.57 45.79
C GLU A 25 7.39 -16.20 44.30
N GLU A 26 6.28 -16.34 43.57
CA GLU A 26 6.14 -15.78 42.23
C GLU A 26 5.96 -14.26 42.36
N GLU A 27 7.08 -13.53 42.35
CA GLU A 27 7.07 -12.13 41.97
C GLU A 27 6.68 -12.04 40.48
N LEU A 28 5.44 -11.62 40.23
CA LEU A 28 4.97 -11.22 38.91
C LEU A 28 5.68 -9.93 38.49
N GLU A 29 6.90 -10.07 37.99
CA GLU A 29 7.51 -9.07 37.12
C GLU A 29 6.65 -9.00 35.84
N ASN A 30 5.85 -7.94 35.72
CA ASN A 30 5.38 -7.48 34.42
C ASN A 30 6.60 -6.94 33.66
N GLU A 31 7.40 -7.86 33.13
CA GLU A 31 8.37 -7.56 32.10
C GLU A 31 7.56 -7.10 30.88
N ALA A 32 7.50 -5.78 30.69
CA ALA A 32 6.97 -5.21 29.47
C ALA A 32 7.70 -5.90 28.32
N VAL A 33 6.97 -6.67 27.52
CA VAL A 33 7.45 -7.20 26.25
C VAL A 33 8.01 -6.00 25.50
N LEU A 34 9.34 -5.87 25.46
CA LEU A 34 10.03 -4.93 24.61
C LEU A 34 9.58 -5.29 23.20
N GLU A 35 8.62 -4.53 22.65
CA GLU A 35 8.27 -4.65 21.23
C GLU A 35 9.57 -4.45 20.47
N GLU A 36 10.04 -5.51 19.78
CA GLU A 36 11.25 -5.42 18.96
C GLU A 36 11.13 -4.19 18.06
N ASP A 37 12.14 -3.31 18.12
CA ASP A 37 12.23 -2.13 17.25
C ASP A 37 11.89 -2.55 15.82
N PRO A 38 10.85 -1.96 15.18
CA PRO A 38 10.37 -2.40 13.87
C PRO A 38 11.45 -2.19 12.81
N HIS A 39 12.27 -3.21 12.62
CA HIS A 39 13.38 -3.16 11.69
C HIS A 39 12.89 -3.13 10.23
N PHE A 40 13.30 -2.08 9.51
CA PHE A 40 13.14 -1.96 8.06
C PHE A 40 14.47 -1.59 7.40
N ASP A 41 14.59 -1.76 6.09
CA ASP A 41 15.83 -1.52 5.34
C ASP A 41 15.86 -0.16 4.66
N LEU A 42 14.72 0.25 4.09
CA LEU A 42 14.57 1.49 3.33
C LEU A 42 13.16 2.09 3.49
N LEU A 43 12.99 3.31 2.99
CA LEU A 43 11.70 3.99 2.87
C LEU A 43 11.29 4.02 1.40
N ILE A 44 10.06 3.63 1.10
CA ILE A 44 9.47 3.82 -0.22
C ILE A 44 8.62 5.09 -0.19
N PHE A 45 9.05 6.13 -0.89
CA PHE A 45 8.21 7.29 -1.17
C PHE A 45 7.37 7.01 -2.42
N THR A 46 6.05 7.01 -2.26
CA THR A 46 5.14 6.66 -3.34
C THR A 46 4.26 7.85 -3.74
N GLN A 47 4.26 8.13 -5.04
CA GLN A 47 3.41 9.14 -5.67
C GLN A 47 2.42 8.45 -6.59
N ARG A 48 1.15 8.83 -6.49
CA ARG A 48 0.05 8.25 -7.25
C ARG A 48 -0.60 9.28 -8.16
N TRP A 49 -0.97 8.84 -9.37
CA TRP A 49 -1.67 9.68 -10.33
C TRP A 49 -3.16 9.78 -9.96
N PRO A 50 -3.67 10.96 -9.53
CA PRO A 50 -5.02 11.08 -8.97
C PRO A 50 -6.12 10.68 -9.94
N ILE A 51 -5.90 10.90 -11.24
CA ILE A 51 -6.88 10.58 -12.29
C ILE A 51 -7.05 9.07 -12.44
N THR A 52 -5.96 8.30 -12.44
CA THR A 52 -6.03 6.82 -12.47
C THR A 52 -6.58 6.28 -11.17
N ALA A 53 -6.15 6.81 -10.02
CA ALA A 53 -6.69 6.43 -8.71
C ALA A 53 -8.21 6.64 -8.63
N CYS A 54 -8.71 7.76 -9.15
CA CYS A 54 -10.13 8.05 -9.22
C CYS A 54 -10.86 7.10 -10.16
N TYR A 55 -10.28 6.78 -11.32
CA TYR A 55 -10.85 5.82 -12.24
C TYR A 55 -11.00 4.44 -11.59
N GLU A 56 -9.93 3.94 -10.97
CA GLU A 56 -9.96 2.69 -10.21
C GLU A 56 -11.01 2.73 -9.09
N TRP A 57 -11.10 3.84 -8.34
CA TRP A 57 -12.09 3.99 -7.28
C TRP A 57 -13.52 3.88 -7.81
N ARG A 58 -13.82 4.55 -8.93
CA ARG A 58 -15.15 4.52 -9.57
C ARG A 58 -15.47 3.18 -10.22
N GLU A 59 -14.45 2.42 -10.62
CA GLU A 59 -14.61 1.03 -11.04
C GLU A 59 -15.01 0.10 -9.89
N LYS A 60 -14.86 0.47 -8.61
CA LYS A 60 -15.28 -0.40 -7.50
C LYS A 60 -16.79 -0.32 -7.24
N SER A 61 -17.40 0.86 -7.41
CA SER A 61 -18.84 1.07 -7.17
C SER A 61 -19.37 2.31 -7.90
N ALA A 62 -20.63 2.26 -8.36
CA ALA A 62 -21.33 3.42 -8.92
C ALA A 62 -21.50 4.57 -7.90
N SER A 63 -21.50 4.27 -6.61
CA SER A 63 -21.65 5.25 -5.53
C SER A 63 -20.36 5.96 -5.15
N ASN A 64 -19.22 5.56 -5.74
CA ASN A 64 -17.92 6.12 -5.41
C ASN A 64 -17.73 7.48 -6.08
N VAL A 65 -17.35 8.46 -5.26
CA VAL A 65 -17.11 9.85 -5.68
C VAL A 65 -15.64 10.17 -5.43
N CYS A 66 -15.02 10.87 -6.38
CA CYS A 66 -13.62 11.25 -6.27
C CYS A 66 -13.41 12.69 -5.76
N GLY A 67 -12.34 12.86 -4.99
CA GLY A 67 -11.68 14.14 -4.76
C GLY A 67 -10.47 14.21 -5.67
N LEU A 68 -10.24 15.35 -6.33
CA LEU A 68 -9.07 15.54 -7.18
C LEU A 68 -8.41 16.86 -6.80
N PRO A 69 -7.07 16.92 -6.81
CA PRO A 69 -6.36 18.16 -6.55
C PRO A 69 -6.58 19.17 -7.67
N SER A 70 -6.28 20.43 -7.37
CA SER A 70 -6.33 21.53 -8.33
C SER A 70 -4.98 22.26 -8.38
N PRO A 71 -4.24 22.26 -9.50
CA PRO A 71 -4.68 21.81 -10.82
C PRO A 71 -4.64 20.28 -11.00
N ARG A 72 -5.37 19.77 -11.99
CA ARG A 72 -5.55 18.32 -12.22
C ARG A 72 -4.34 17.60 -12.81
N ASN A 73 -3.27 18.32 -13.11
CA ASN A 73 -2.07 17.80 -13.73
C ASN A 73 -0.94 17.51 -12.72
N ILE A 74 -1.23 17.49 -11.43
CA ILE A 74 -0.23 17.16 -10.40
C ILE A 74 -0.34 15.70 -9.96
N TRP A 75 0.79 15.13 -9.57
CA TRP A 75 0.85 13.89 -8.80
C TRP A 75 0.66 14.18 -7.32
N THR A 76 0.04 13.24 -6.60
CA THR A 76 -0.14 13.34 -5.15
C THR A 76 0.64 12.24 -4.45
N ILE A 77 1.06 12.50 -3.23
CA ILE A 77 1.65 11.51 -2.34
C ILE A 77 0.59 10.48 -2.00
N HIS A 78 0.95 9.21 -2.09
CA HIS A 78 0.17 8.13 -1.49
C HIS A 78 0.68 7.83 -0.09
N GLY A 79 2.01 7.78 0.10
CA GLY A 79 2.62 7.29 1.33
C GLY A 79 4.15 7.37 1.40
N ILE A 80 4.68 7.20 2.61
CA ILE A 80 6.09 6.87 2.87
C ILE A 80 6.12 5.55 3.62
N TRP A 81 6.64 4.50 3.00
CA TRP A 81 6.50 3.15 3.55
C TRP A 81 7.85 2.58 3.98
N PRO A 82 8.14 2.53 5.30
CA PRO A 82 9.17 1.66 5.84
C PRO A 82 9.01 0.25 5.29
N THR A 83 10.06 -0.23 4.63
CA THR A 83 10.04 -1.51 3.93
C THR A 83 11.27 -2.32 4.29
N LYS A 84 11.04 -3.56 4.73
CA LYS A 84 12.04 -4.61 4.80
C LYS A 84 12.08 -5.34 3.46
N LEU A 85 13.27 -5.44 2.88
CA LEU A 85 13.49 -6.06 1.58
C LEU A 85 12.95 -7.48 1.56
N ASN A 86 12.39 -7.85 0.41
CA ASN A 86 11.75 -9.14 0.12
C ASN A 86 10.50 -9.42 0.97
N THR A 87 9.94 -8.41 1.63
CA THR A 87 8.71 -8.52 2.45
C THR A 87 7.75 -7.38 2.15
N ILE A 88 6.51 -7.50 2.66
CA ILE A 88 5.55 -6.40 2.71
C ILE A 88 5.52 -5.89 4.15
N GLY A 89 5.97 -4.67 4.38
CA GLY A 89 6.03 -4.04 5.69
C GLY A 89 7.45 -3.75 6.17
N PRO A 90 7.64 -3.36 7.44
CA PRO A 90 6.73 -3.56 8.56
C PRO A 90 5.47 -2.67 8.51
N SER A 91 4.47 -2.98 9.33
CA SER A 91 3.21 -2.23 9.37
C SER A 91 2.58 -2.26 10.76
N PHE A 92 1.86 -1.18 11.11
CA PHE A 92 1.16 -1.03 12.38
C PHE A 92 2.09 -1.24 13.60
N CYS A 93 3.27 -0.62 13.56
CA CYS A 93 4.34 -0.86 14.52
C CYS A 93 4.11 -0.26 15.91
N ASN A 94 3.10 0.60 16.06
CA ASN A 94 2.62 1.03 17.36
C ASN A 94 1.09 0.89 17.40
N LYS A 95 0.61 -0.13 18.12
CA LYS A 95 -0.83 -0.45 18.23
C LYS A 95 -1.59 0.50 19.15
N THR A 96 -0.89 1.23 20.02
CA THR A 96 -1.48 2.19 20.96
C THR A 96 -1.45 3.63 20.42
N ALA A 97 -0.78 3.86 19.28
CA ALA A 97 -0.74 5.17 18.63
C ALA A 97 -2.14 5.67 18.28
N ILE A 98 -2.38 6.94 18.61
CA ILE A 98 -3.59 7.68 18.24
C ILE A 98 -3.19 8.71 17.20
N PHE A 99 -3.87 8.70 16.06
CA PHE A 99 -3.70 9.73 15.05
C PHE A 99 -4.41 11.01 15.49
N ASN A 100 -3.72 12.14 15.47
CA ASN A 100 -4.26 13.44 15.84
C ASN A 100 -4.07 14.47 14.72
N VAL A 101 -5.08 14.59 13.86
CA VAL A 101 -5.10 15.55 12.75
C VAL A 101 -4.80 17.00 13.15
N THR A 102 -5.07 17.39 14.40
CA THR A 102 -4.77 18.76 14.87
C THR A 102 -3.27 19.06 14.93
N GLU A 103 -2.41 18.05 15.05
CA GLU A 103 -0.94 18.19 14.95
C GLU A 103 -0.49 18.60 13.54
N LEU A 104 -1.36 18.40 12.55
CA LEU A 104 -1.10 18.72 11.14
C LEU A 104 -1.59 20.10 10.74
N ALA A 105 -2.26 20.85 11.63
CA ALA A 105 -2.82 22.16 11.32
C ALA A 105 -1.85 23.12 10.59
N PRO A 106 -0.53 23.16 10.88
CA PRO A 106 0.41 24.01 10.14
C PRO A 106 0.61 23.64 8.67
N ILE A 107 0.42 22.36 8.30
CA ILE A 107 0.68 21.81 6.96
C ILE A 107 -0.57 21.22 6.30
N GLU A 108 -1.72 21.24 6.97
CA GLU A 108 -2.98 20.67 6.50
C GLU A 108 -3.39 21.18 5.11
N PRO A 109 -3.30 22.49 4.77
CA PRO A 109 -3.61 22.96 3.41
C PRO A 109 -2.71 22.35 2.33
N GLN A 110 -1.44 22.05 2.67
CA GLN A 110 -0.54 21.36 1.76
C GLN A 110 -0.93 19.88 1.63
N LEU A 111 -1.34 19.22 2.71
CA LEU A 111 -1.78 17.83 2.67
C LEU A 111 -3.08 17.66 1.88
N GLU A 112 -4.04 18.57 1.99
CA GLU A 112 -5.26 18.54 1.18
C GLU A 112 -4.95 18.57 -0.32
N GLN A 113 -3.94 19.35 -0.71
CA GLN A 113 -3.56 19.56 -2.10
C GLN A 113 -2.61 18.47 -2.65
N PHE A 114 -1.66 18.03 -1.84
CA PHE A 114 -0.52 17.22 -2.30
C PHE A 114 -0.53 15.80 -1.76
N TRP A 115 -1.31 15.52 -0.72
CA TRP A 115 -1.56 14.17 -0.18
C TRP A 115 -3.07 13.90 -0.18
N THR A 116 -3.72 14.27 -1.27
CA THR A 116 -5.18 14.31 -1.42
C THR A 116 -5.81 12.93 -1.24
N ASN A 117 -6.83 12.86 -0.39
CA ASN A 117 -7.71 11.70 -0.36
C ASN A 117 -8.61 11.66 -1.60
N VAL A 118 -8.25 10.81 -2.56
CA VAL A 118 -9.03 10.65 -3.80
C VAL A 118 -10.40 10.01 -3.53
N GLU A 119 -10.55 9.23 -2.46
CA GLU A 119 -11.83 8.59 -2.08
C GLU A 119 -12.74 9.55 -1.30
N LYS A 120 -13.30 10.56 -1.98
CA LYS A 120 -14.04 11.68 -1.35
C LYS A 120 -15.24 11.28 -0.47
N ASN A 121 -15.82 10.10 -0.67
CA ASN A 121 -16.90 9.57 0.16
C ASN A 121 -16.39 8.91 1.47
N LYS A 122 -15.09 8.96 1.76
CA LYS A 122 -14.48 8.61 3.05
C LYS A 122 -14.28 9.86 3.93
N PRO A 123 -14.05 9.71 5.24
CA PRO A 123 -13.64 10.83 6.09
C PRO A 123 -12.41 11.56 5.51
N TYR A 124 -12.36 12.88 5.65
CA TYR A 124 -11.37 13.71 4.96
C TYR A 124 -9.92 13.30 5.28
N ASP A 125 -9.66 13.02 6.56
CA ASP A 125 -8.36 12.64 7.12
C ASP A 125 -8.08 11.12 7.06
N SER A 126 -9.00 10.32 6.52
CA SER A 126 -8.90 8.85 6.59
C SER A 126 -7.66 8.29 5.91
N LEU A 127 -7.19 8.92 4.83
CA LEU A 127 -5.94 8.56 4.17
C LEU A 127 -4.75 8.83 5.10
N TRP A 128 -4.63 10.04 5.64
CA TRP A 128 -3.52 10.41 6.53
C TRP A 128 -3.52 9.55 7.79
N ARG A 129 -4.69 9.33 8.39
CA ARG A 129 -4.85 8.41 9.51
C ARG A 129 -4.35 6.99 9.17
N HIS A 130 -4.68 6.47 7.99
CA HIS A 130 -4.22 5.16 7.55
C HIS A 130 -2.71 5.11 7.38
N GLU A 131 -2.15 6.08 6.64
CA GLU A 131 -0.72 6.16 6.35
C GLU A 131 0.12 6.33 7.63
N TRP A 132 -0.32 7.16 8.58
CA TRP A 132 0.36 7.31 9.85
C TRP A 132 0.34 6.02 10.66
N LEU A 133 -0.86 5.48 10.94
CA LEU A 133 -0.98 4.32 11.83
C LEU A 133 -0.30 3.08 11.25
N LYS A 134 -0.38 2.89 9.94
CA LYS A 134 0.20 1.72 9.27
C LYS A 134 1.69 1.87 8.99
N HIS A 135 2.15 3.04 8.54
CA HIS A 135 3.51 3.23 8.04
C HIS A 135 4.30 4.24 8.86
N GLY A 136 3.71 5.39 9.18
CA GLY A 136 4.35 6.45 9.95
C GLY A 136 4.81 6.01 11.35
N THR A 137 4.03 5.19 12.05
CA THR A 137 4.42 4.63 13.36
C THR A 137 5.69 3.79 13.30
N CYS A 138 5.91 3.07 12.20
CA CYS A 138 7.13 2.29 11.98
C CYS A 138 8.35 3.19 11.70
N ALA A 139 8.16 4.24 10.89
CA ALA A 139 9.21 5.22 10.64
C ALA A 139 9.59 5.95 11.94
N ALA A 140 8.59 6.32 12.73
CA ALA A 140 8.75 7.09 13.95
C ALA A 140 9.51 6.35 15.06
N ALA A 141 9.39 5.02 15.12
CA ALA A 141 10.11 4.18 16.07
C ALA A 141 11.64 4.18 15.82
N VAL A 142 12.06 4.24 14.55
CA VAL A 142 13.47 4.10 14.15
C VAL A 142 14.14 5.44 13.85
N LEU A 143 13.41 6.41 13.26
CA LEU A 143 13.98 7.62 12.69
C LEU A 143 13.50 8.88 13.42
N THR A 144 14.43 9.53 14.13
CA THR A 144 14.18 10.79 14.87
C THR A 144 13.71 11.95 13.97
N GLN A 145 14.06 11.89 12.69
CA GLN A 145 13.64 12.85 11.67
C GLN A 145 12.16 12.69 11.29
N LEU A 146 11.56 11.53 11.55
CA LEU A 146 10.16 11.19 11.22
C LEU A 146 9.33 10.81 12.46
N ASN A 147 9.81 11.11 13.66
CA ASN A 147 9.25 10.62 14.93
C ASN A 147 7.99 11.35 15.43
N SER A 148 7.30 12.08 14.57
CA SER A 148 5.99 12.68 14.85
C SER A 148 5.18 12.79 13.57
N GLU A 149 3.86 12.96 13.70
CA GLU A 149 2.95 13.12 12.56
C GLU A 149 3.42 14.27 11.66
N ASN A 150 3.57 15.47 12.22
CA ASN A 150 4.00 16.65 11.47
C ASN A 150 5.35 16.45 10.74
N LYS A 151 6.31 15.75 11.37
CA LYS A 151 7.61 15.45 10.74
C LYS A 151 7.49 14.46 9.58
N TYR A 152 6.75 13.36 9.78
CA TYR A 152 6.54 12.34 8.77
C TYR A 152 5.79 12.90 7.54
N PHE A 153 4.69 13.61 7.77
CA PHE A 153 3.92 14.23 6.69
C PHE A 153 4.69 15.38 6.03
N GLY A 154 5.39 16.19 6.82
CA GLY A 154 6.28 17.25 6.33
C GLY A 154 7.39 16.72 5.43
N GLN A 155 7.98 15.56 5.77
CA GLN A 155 8.99 14.92 4.91
C GLN A 155 8.42 14.51 3.56
N GLY A 156 7.22 13.93 3.52
CA GLY A 156 6.57 13.57 2.26
C GLY A 156 6.31 14.77 1.37
N LEU A 157 5.86 15.89 1.95
CA LEU A 157 5.70 17.15 1.23
C LEU A 157 7.03 17.69 0.69
N SER A 158 8.11 17.62 1.50
CA SER A 158 9.46 18.01 1.09
C SER A 158 9.97 17.17 -0.09
N TRP A 159 9.81 15.84 -0.04
CA TRP A 159 10.20 14.98 -1.16
C TRP A 159 9.36 15.20 -2.40
N LEU A 160 8.05 15.45 -2.27
CA LEU A 160 7.22 15.80 -3.43
C LEU A 160 7.73 17.08 -4.10
N GLN A 161 8.08 18.10 -3.33
CA GLN A 161 8.62 19.35 -3.86
C GLN A 161 9.94 19.13 -4.63
N GLN A 162 10.79 18.22 -4.17
CA GLN A 162 12.09 17.92 -4.79
C GLN A 162 12.00 16.95 -5.99
N HIS A 163 11.00 16.06 -5.97
CA HIS A 163 10.91 14.89 -6.84
C HIS A 163 9.51 14.70 -7.43
N SER A 164 8.81 15.78 -7.76
CA SER A 164 7.48 15.76 -8.35
C SER A 164 7.45 14.93 -9.65
N MET A 165 6.62 13.88 -9.69
CA MET A 165 6.50 13.04 -10.89
C MET A 165 5.91 13.79 -12.08
N ALA A 166 5.18 14.89 -11.86
CA ALA A 166 4.74 15.74 -12.96
C ALA A 166 5.94 16.35 -13.70
N ASP A 167 6.91 16.87 -12.94
CA ASP A 167 8.09 17.53 -13.50
C ASP A 167 9.06 16.50 -14.09
N VAL A 168 9.36 15.43 -13.34
CA VAL A 168 10.27 14.36 -13.78
C VAL A 168 9.80 13.72 -15.09
N LEU A 169 8.51 13.38 -15.19
CA LEU A 169 7.98 12.78 -16.43
C LEU A 169 7.98 13.80 -17.59
N ASN A 170 7.70 15.07 -17.31
CA ASN A 170 7.67 16.12 -18.33
C ASN A 170 9.07 16.42 -18.92
N GLU A 171 10.16 16.27 -18.14
CA GLU A 171 11.54 16.34 -18.67
C GLU A 171 11.76 15.34 -19.82
N GLY A 172 11.08 14.19 -19.77
CA GLY A 172 11.09 13.15 -20.79
C GLY A 172 9.97 13.24 -21.84
N SER A 173 9.23 14.35 -21.90
CA SER A 173 8.02 14.49 -22.74
C SER A 173 6.94 13.42 -22.46
N VAL A 174 6.92 12.87 -21.24
CA VAL A 174 5.87 11.98 -20.74
C VAL A 174 4.81 12.82 -20.05
N THR A 175 3.76 13.17 -20.78
CA THR A 175 2.70 14.10 -20.36
C THR A 175 1.32 13.44 -20.39
N PRO A 176 0.36 13.90 -19.57
CA PRO A 176 -1.00 13.36 -19.60
C PRO A 176 -1.65 13.53 -20.99
N GLY A 177 -2.46 12.55 -21.39
CA GLY A 177 -3.21 12.52 -22.65
C GLY A 177 -2.65 11.55 -23.70
N ALA A 178 -1.52 10.90 -23.44
CA ALA A 178 -0.84 10.04 -24.41
C ALA A 178 -0.54 8.63 -23.86
N ASN A 179 -0.08 7.77 -24.77
CA ASN A 179 0.36 6.41 -24.47
C ASN A 179 1.89 6.34 -24.53
N TYR A 180 2.48 5.58 -23.61
CA TYR A 180 3.92 5.41 -23.49
C TYR A 180 4.29 3.94 -23.37
N THR A 181 5.50 3.58 -23.76
CA THR A 181 6.03 2.25 -23.42
C THR A 181 6.59 2.26 -22.01
N LEU A 182 6.63 1.09 -21.36
CA LEU A 182 7.30 0.95 -20.07
C LEU A 182 8.77 1.40 -20.14
N ALA A 183 9.44 1.08 -21.24
CA ALA A 183 10.82 1.49 -21.49
C ALA A 183 10.99 3.02 -21.49
N ASN A 184 10.07 3.76 -22.15
CA ASN A 184 10.14 5.22 -22.16
C ASN A 184 10.00 5.81 -20.76
N ILE A 185 9.03 5.34 -19.97
CA ILE A 185 8.83 5.83 -18.60
C ILE A 185 10.04 5.49 -17.73
N HIS A 186 10.55 4.26 -17.83
CA HIS A 186 11.71 3.80 -17.08
C HIS A 186 12.98 4.60 -17.38
N GLU A 187 13.26 4.89 -18.65
CA GLU A 187 14.43 5.68 -19.08
C GLU A 187 14.42 7.09 -18.49
N VAL A 188 13.25 7.76 -18.51
CA VAL A 188 13.09 9.10 -17.94
C VAL A 188 13.36 9.09 -16.43
N LEU A 189 12.78 8.13 -15.73
CA LEU A 189 12.94 8.03 -14.27
C LEU A 189 14.38 7.69 -13.87
N THR A 190 15.00 6.70 -14.52
CA THR A 190 16.38 6.29 -14.21
C THR A 190 17.40 7.36 -14.59
N SER A 191 17.17 8.11 -15.67
CA SER A 191 18.02 9.26 -16.02
C SER A 191 17.96 10.37 -14.97
N ARG A 192 16.78 10.63 -14.40
CA ARG A 192 16.60 11.69 -13.41
C ARG A 192 17.09 11.31 -12.01
N PHE A 193 16.80 10.08 -11.57
CA PHE A 193 17.11 9.63 -10.22
C PHE A 193 18.48 8.98 -10.10
N GLN A 194 19.05 8.46 -11.20
CA GLN A 194 20.26 7.63 -11.17
C GLN A 194 20.15 6.45 -10.20
N LYS A 195 18.92 5.95 -10.03
CA LYS A 195 18.51 4.87 -9.12
C LYS A 195 17.41 4.03 -9.75
N ASN A 196 17.33 2.77 -9.33
CA ASN A 196 16.21 1.91 -9.67
C ASN A 196 14.94 2.37 -8.94
N VAL A 197 13.85 2.55 -9.69
CA VAL A 197 12.52 2.93 -9.18
C VAL A 197 11.48 1.88 -9.59
N ALA A 198 10.32 1.88 -8.94
CA ALA A 198 9.22 1.01 -9.34
C ALA A 198 8.05 1.75 -9.98
N ILE A 199 7.47 1.14 -11.02
CA ILE A 199 6.38 1.70 -11.81
C ILE A 199 5.16 0.78 -11.71
N GLU A 200 4.06 1.32 -11.20
CA GLU A 200 2.78 0.62 -11.09
C GLU A 200 1.81 1.06 -12.18
N CYS A 201 1.16 0.06 -12.77
CA CYS A 201 0.02 0.24 -13.63
C CYS A 201 -1.25 -0.34 -13.01
N PHE A 202 -2.35 0.38 -13.19
CA PHE A 202 -3.69 -0.16 -13.03
C PHE A 202 -4.11 -0.82 -14.35
N TYR A 203 -4.52 -2.09 -14.32
CA TYR A 203 -5.02 -2.80 -15.50
C TYR A 203 -6.54 -2.95 -15.46
N ASP A 204 -7.23 -2.27 -16.37
CA ASP A 204 -8.66 -2.45 -16.56
C ASP A 204 -8.92 -3.73 -17.37
N ARG A 205 -9.53 -4.71 -16.71
CA ARG A 205 -9.86 -6.01 -17.29
C ARG A 205 -10.97 -5.93 -18.34
N GLU A 206 -11.81 -4.90 -18.34
CA GLU A 206 -12.88 -4.74 -19.31
C GLU A 206 -12.34 -4.18 -20.63
N THR A 207 -11.68 -3.01 -20.59
CA THR A 207 -11.11 -2.37 -21.79
C THR A 207 -9.79 -3.00 -22.25
N LYS A 208 -9.17 -3.85 -21.41
CA LYS A 208 -7.83 -4.43 -21.65
C LYS A 208 -6.74 -3.38 -21.78
N GLN A 209 -6.95 -2.21 -21.17
CA GLN A 209 -5.99 -1.11 -21.14
C GLN A 209 -5.28 -1.08 -19.78
N GLN A 210 -4.05 -0.60 -19.78
CA GLN A 210 -3.31 -0.31 -18.56
C GLN A 210 -3.04 1.18 -18.47
N PHE A 211 -3.10 1.70 -17.25
CA PHE A 211 -2.99 3.11 -16.93
C PHE A 211 -1.86 3.28 -15.95
N ILE A 212 -1.01 4.29 -16.13
CA ILE A 212 -0.01 4.62 -15.11
C ILE A 212 -0.74 4.97 -13.81
N ASN A 213 -0.39 4.32 -12.70
CA ASN A 213 -1.08 4.48 -11.43
C ASN A 213 -0.16 5.10 -10.39
N GLU A 214 1.04 4.54 -10.20
CA GLU A 214 1.90 4.89 -9.09
C GLU A 214 3.38 4.78 -9.48
N ILE A 215 4.22 5.66 -8.93
CA ILE A 215 5.67 5.59 -9.07
C ILE A 215 6.27 5.64 -7.67
N ARG A 216 7.21 4.72 -7.42
CA ARG A 216 7.82 4.51 -6.11
C ARG A 216 9.32 4.78 -6.20
N VAL A 217 9.78 5.73 -5.39
CA VAL A 217 11.18 6.14 -5.27
C VAL A 217 11.66 5.72 -3.89
N CYS A 218 12.83 5.09 -3.80
CA CYS A 218 13.34 4.58 -2.53
C CYS A 218 14.36 5.53 -1.90
N PHE A 219 14.38 5.55 -0.57
CA PHE A 219 15.29 6.35 0.24
C PHE A 219 15.92 5.48 1.32
N ASN A 220 17.18 5.71 1.64
CA ASN A 220 17.83 5.10 2.79
C ASN A 220 17.33 5.73 4.10
N LYS A 221 17.85 5.25 5.25
CA LYS A 221 17.48 5.77 6.58
C LYS A 221 18.01 7.18 6.86
N ASP A 222 18.97 7.65 6.07
CA ASP A 222 19.48 9.02 6.10
C ASP A 222 18.67 9.96 5.19
N LEU A 223 17.56 9.46 4.63
CA LEU A 223 16.63 10.19 3.75
C LEU A 223 17.25 10.60 2.40
N GLU A 224 18.24 9.86 1.93
CA GLU A 224 18.89 10.04 0.63
C GLU A 224 18.39 8.99 -0.39
N LEU A 225 18.42 9.33 -1.69
CA LEU A 225 17.97 8.45 -2.76
C LEU A 225 18.72 7.10 -2.74
N ALA A 226 17.94 6.02 -2.81
CA ALA A 226 18.42 4.64 -2.81
C ALA A 226 17.77 3.82 -3.93
N ASP A 227 18.41 2.72 -4.29
CA ASP A 227 17.87 1.78 -5.27
C ASP A 227 16.71 0.98 -4.65
N CYS A 228 15.60 0.84 -5.39
CA CYS A 228 14.45 0.04 -4.97
C CYS A 228 14.65 -1.48 -5.11
N ASP A 229 15.88 -1.95 -5.27
CA ASP A 229 16.15 -3.37 -5.45
C ASP A 229 15.70 -4.23 -4.26
N GLY A 230 14.91 -5.26 -4.55
CA GLY A 230 14.44 -6.20 -3.53
C GLY A 230 13.15 -5.76 -2.83
N ILE A 231 12.52 -4.64 -3.21
CA ILE A 231 11.16 -4.37 -2.75
C ILE A 231 10.21 -5.43 -3.31
N LEU A 232 9.28 -5.92 -2.50
CA LEU A 232 8.27 -6.86 -2.98
C LEU A 232 7.19 -6.09 -3.75
N PHE A 233 7.36 -6.07 -5.07
CA PHE A 233 6.39 -5.58 -6.04
C PHE A 233 5.86 -6.80 -6.81
N GLU A 234 4.63 -6.78 -7.32
CA GLU A 234 4.17 -7.85 -8.22
C GLU A 234 5.01 -7.79 -9.51
N GLU A 235 6.18 -8.42 -9.49
CA GLU A 235 7.22 -8.22 -10.50
C GLU A 235 6.97 -9.06 -11.75
N VAL A 236 7.02 -8.38 -12.90
CA VAL A 236 7.81 -8.83 -14.03
C VAL A 236 9.13 -8.04 -13.98
N ALA A 237 10.16 -8.58 -13.32
CA ALA A 237 11.52 -8.09 -13.52
C ALA A 237 11.96 -8.51 -14.93
N LEU A 238 11.83 -7.60 -15.90
CA LEU A 238 12.50 -7.79 -17.17
C LEU A 238 13.98 -7.48 -16.97
N ASN A 239 14.82 -8.50 -17.08
CA ASN A 239 16.25 -8.30 -17.31
C ASN A 239 16.44 -7.99 -18.79
N SER A 240 16.46 -6.70 -19.15
CA SER A 240 16.82 -6.27 -20.50
C SER A 240 18.31 -5.93 -20.54
N PRO A 241 19.09 -6.47 -21.49
CA PRO A 241 20.50 -6.10 -21.67
C PRO A 241 20.72 -4.60 -21.90
N THR A 242 19.70 -3.88 -22.40
CA THR A 242 19.77 -2.46 -22.72
C THR A 242 19.04 -1.54 -21.74
N LEU A 243 18.02 -2.04 -21.04
CA LEU A 243 17.20 -1.23 -20.11
C LEU A 243 17.48 -1.52 -18.63
N GLY A 244 18.40 -2.44 -18.33
CA GLY A 244 18.66 -2.86 -16.96
C GLY A 244 17.48 -3.62 -16.36
N LYS A 245 17.36 -3.56 -15.04
CA LYS A 245 16.28 -4.18 -14.26
C LYS A 245 15.12 -3.18 -14.12
N ILE A 246 13.95 -3.55 -14.62
CA ILE A 246 12.73 -2.75 -14.48
C ILE A 246 11.83 -3.37 -13.40
N ILE A 247 11.54 -2.63 -12.33
CA ILE A 247 10.63 -3.06 -11.26
C ILE A 247 9.22 -2.58 -11.62
N SER A 248 8.39 -3.47 -12.16
CA SER A 248 7.05 -3.09 -12.62
C SER A 248 6.06 -4.26 -12.70
N ASN A 249 4.77 -3.94 -12.57
CA ASN A 249 3.63 -4.83 -12.84
C ASN A 249 2.97 -4.48 -14.20
N CYS A 250 3.46 -3.44 -14.88
CA CYS A 250 2.97 -3.02 -16.18
C CYS A 250 3.32 -4.07 -17.24
N ASN A 251 2.39 -4.32 -18.16
CA ASN A 251 2.62 -5.17 -19.31
C ASN A 251 3.52 -4.47 -20.33
N VAL A 252 4.73 -4.99 -20.47
CA VAL A 252 5.80 -4.49 -21.35
C VAL A 252 5.43 -4.48 -22.84
N ASN A 253 4.51 -5.35 -23.25
CA ASN A 253 4.10 -5.51 -24.65
C ASN A 253 2.86 -4.67 -24.99
N LYS A 254 2.38 -3.84 -24.07
CA LYS A 254 1.19 -3.01 -24.23
C LYS A 254 1.54 -1.55 -23.93
N PRO A 255 0.90 -0.59 -24.62
CA PRO A 255 1.03 0.81 -24.25
C PRO A 255 0.46 1.04 -22.84
N ILE A 256 1.06 1.98 -22.12
CA ILE A 256 0.60 2.49 -20.83
C ILE A 256 -0.03 3.85 -21.08
N PHE A 257 -1.31 3.98 -20.77
CA PHE A 257 -2.01 5.25 -20.93
C PHE A 257 -1.76 6.15 -19.71
N TYR A 258 -1.38 7.40 -19.96
CA TYR A 258 -1.26 8.43 -18.93
C TYR A 258 -2.45 9.39 -19.07
N PRO A 259 -3.57 9.20 -18.34
CA PRO A 259 -4.82 9.92 -18.63
C PRO A 259 -4.78 11.39 -18.18
N ALA A 260 -5.18 12.33 -19.06
CA ALA A 260 -5.37 13.75 -18.71
C ALA A 260 -6.69 14.04 -17.99
N THR A 261 -7.70 13.17 -18.18
CA THR A 261 -9.02 13.27 -17.56
C THR A 261 -9.46 11.90 -17.10
N VAL A 262 -10.32 11.84 -16.07
CA VAL A 262 -10.83 10.56 -15.53
C VAL A 262 -11.61 9.85 -16.63
N PRO A 263 -11.19 8.65 -17.07
CA PRO A 263 -11.96 7.87 -18.02
C PRO A 263 -13.38 7.57 -17.50
N PRO A 264 -14.38 7.41 -18.39
CA PRO A 264 -15.71 6.96 -17.97
C PRO A 264 -15.64 5.58 -17.34
N SER A 265 -16.26 5.43 -16.18
CA SER A 265 -16.39 4.14 -15.52
C SER A 265 -17.37 3.22 -16.25
N ARG A 266 -17.33 1.92 -15.97
CA ARG A 266 -18.31 0.95 -16.51
C ARG A 266 -19.75 1.31 -16.14
N PHE A 267 -19.96 1.96 -14.99
CA PHE A 267 -21.26 2.44 -14.54
C PHE A 267 -21.74 3.63 -15.38
N ASP A 268 -20.86 4.55 -15.75
CA ASP A 268 -21.21 5.68 -16.64
C ASP A 268 -21.55 5.18 -18.04
N LYS A 269 -20.77 4.23 -18.57
CA LYS A 269 -20.91 3.71 -19.93
C LYS A 269 -22.21 2.94 -20.14
N THR A 270 -22.68 2.24 -19.12
CA THR A 270 -23.82 1.34 -19.24
C THR A 270 -25.14 2.00 -18.85
N HIS A 271 -25.11 3.12 -18.11
CA HIS A 271 -26.28 3.69 -17.40
C HIS A 271 -27.00 2.66 -16.51
N LEU A 272 -26.37 1.52 -16.21
CA LEU A 272 -26.97 0.43 -15.47
C LEU A 272 -26.74 0.62 -13.97
N SER A 273 -27.77 0.34 -13.19
CA SER A 273 -27.63 0.32 -11.73
C SER A 273 -26.66 -0.79 -11.30
N PRO A 274 -26.05 -0.70 -10.11
CA PRO A 274 -25.26 -1.80 -9.54
C PRO A 274 -26.00 -3.14 -9.52
N PHE A 275 -27.31 -3.13 -9.30
CA PHE A 275 -28.15 -4.32 -9.33
C PHE A 275 -28.24 -4.93 -10.75
N ASP A 276 -28.37 -4.10 -11.78
CA ASP A 276 -28.45 -4.57 -13.17
C ASP A 276 -27.10 -5.11 -13.67
N LEU A 277 -26.00 -4.47 -13.28
CA LEU A 277 -24.63 -4.96 -13.55
C LEU A 277 -24.38 -6.30 -12.85
N HIS A 278 -24.80 -6.45 -11.59
CA HIS A 278 -24.69 -7.73 -10.88
C HIS A 278 -25.53 -8.82 -11.57
N ARG A 279 -26.76 -8.52 -11.98
CA ARG A 279 -27.62 -9.45 -12.73
C ARG A 279 -26.95 -9.89 -14.03
N LYS A 280 -26.41 -8.94 -14.82
CA LYS A 280 -25.69 -9.22 -16.06
C LYS A 280 -24.46 -10.10 -15.83
N PHE A 281 -23.66 -9.81 -14.80
CA PHE A 281 -22.53 -10.65 -14.42
C PHE A 281 -22.96 -12.08 -14.07
N LEU A 282 -24.05 -12.24 -13.30
CA LEU A 282 -24.57 -13.57 -12.97
C LEU A 282 -25.04 -14.34 -14.21
N ASP A 283 -25.67 -13.66 -15.17
CA ASP A 283 -26.12 -14.26 -16.41
C ASP A 283 -24.95 -14.70 -17.30
N GLU A 284 -23.92 -13.86 -17.43
CA GLU A 284 -22.68 -14.20 -18.14
C GLU A 284 -21.93 -15.35 -17.46
N TYR A 285 -21.83 -15.34 -16.13
CA TYR A 285 -21.21 -16.42 -15.36
C TYR A 285 -21.95 -17.75 -15.54
N LYS A 286 -23.29 -17.75 -15.44
CA LYS A 286 -24.12 -18.93 -15.70
C LYS A 286 -23.93 -19.45 -17.12
N SER A 287 -23.91 -18.57 -18.11
CA SER A 287 -23.69 -18.92 -19.51
C SER A 287 -22.33 -19.59 -19.71
N ARG A 288 -21.26 -19.03 -19.13
CA ARG A 288 -19.90 -19.58 -19.22
C ARG A 288 -19.80 -20.95 -18.54
N LYS A 289 -20.35 -21.10 -17.33
CA LYS A 289 -20.39 -22.37 -16.60
C LYS A 289 -21.20 -23.44 -17.34
N ALA A 290 -22.31 -23.06 -17.97
CA ALA A 290 -23.09 -23.96 -18.81
C ALA A 290 -22.31 -24.42 -20.06
N LYS A 291 -21.54 -23.53 -20.68
CA LYS A 291 -20.65 -23.85 -21.80
C LYS A 291 -19.55 -24.82 -21.38
N GLU A 292 -18.87 -24.55 -20.26
CA GLU A 292 -17.84 -25.44 -19.68
C GLU A 292 -18.40 -26.84 -19.38
N SER A 293 -19.59 -26.91 -18.77
CA SER A 293 -20.27 -28.18 -18.50
C SER A 293 -20.60 -28.95 -19.79
N ARG A 294 -21.07 -28.26 -20.84
CA ARG A 294 -21.32 -28.88 -22.16
C ARG A 294 -20.04 -29.41 -22.79
N THR A 295 -18.94 -28.64 -22.78
CA THR A 295 -17.65 -29.10 -23.29
C THR A 295 -17.11 -30.31 -22.52
N MET A 296 -17.23 -30.31 -21.20
CA MET A 296 -16.80 -31.44 -20.37
C MET A 296 -17.63 -32.70 -20.65
N LYS A 297 -18.95 -32.57 -20.83
CA LYS A 297 -19.83 -33.68 -21.26
C LYS A 297 -19.43 -34.21 -22.63
N LEU A 298 -19.10 -33.33 -23.58
CA LEU A 298 -18.64 -33.72 -24.92
C LEU A 298 -17.35 -34.54 -24.85
N LEU A 299 -16.36 -34.08 -24.07
CA LEU A 299 -15.08 -34.78 -23.89
C LEU A 299 -15.26 -36.16 -23.24
N VAL A 300 -16.12 -36.28 -22.23
CA VAL A 300 -16.45 -37.57 -21.60
C VAL A 300 -17.12 -38.51 -22.60
N ASN A 301 -18.03 -38.01 -23.44
CA ASN A 301 -18.68 -38.84 -24.46
C ASN A 301 -17.69 -39.30 -25.55
N ILE A 302 -16.78 -38.44 -25.99
CA ILE A 302 -15.71 -38.80 -26.93
C ILE A 302 -14.81 -39.88 -26.31
N TYR A 303 -14.40 -39.69 -25.04
CA TYR A 303 -13.61 -40.69 -24.32
C TYR A 303 -14.32 -42.05 -24.25
N LYS A 304 -15.61 -42.08 -23.91
CA LYS A 304 -16.41 -43.32 -23.92
C LYS A 304 -16.45 -43.98 -25.29
N LEU A 305 -16.60 -43.20 -26.36
CA LEU A 305 -16.62 -43.71 -27.73
C LEU A 305 -15.26 -44.35 -28.11
N ILE A 306 -14.16 -43.69 -27.76
CA ILE A 306 -12.79 -44.21 -27.98
C ILE A 306 -12.59 -45.52 -27.22
N GLN A 307 -13.06 -45.61 -25.97
CA GLN A 307 -12.96 -46.85 -25.18
C GLN A 307 -13.81 -47.98 -25.78
N LEU A 308 -15.02 -47.68 -26.25
CA LEU A 308 -15.88 -48.63 -26.96
C LEU A 308 -15.22 -49.15 -28.24
N LEU A 309 -14.65 -48.26 -29.06
CA LEU A 309 -13.95 -48.64 -30.29
C LEU A 309 -12.72 -49.52 -30.02
N LYS A 310 -11.97 -49.23 -28.94
CA LYS A 310 -10.86 -50.08 -28.48
C LYS A 310 -11.34 -51.47 -28.05
N TRP A 311 -12.51 -51.57 -27.42
CA TRP A 311 -13.11 -52.84 -27.02
C TRP A 311 -13.62 -53.69 -28.19
N THR A 312 -14.09 -53.06 -29.27
CA THR A 312 -14.64 -53.78 -30.44
C THR A 312 -13.59 -54.13 -31.50
N THR A 313 -12.34 -53.71 -31.32
CA THR A 313 -11.22 -53.95 -32.26
C THR A 313 -10.19 -54.96 -31.74
N ILE A 314 -10.52 -55.68 -30.67
CA ILE A 314 -9.83 -56.85 -30.12
C ILE A 314 -10.74 -58.06 -30.33
#